data_AF-A0A327RWL4-F1
#
_entry.id   AF-A0A327RWL4-F1
#
_cell.length_a   1.000
_cell.length_b   1.000
_cell.length_c   1.000
_cell.angle_alpha   90.00
_cell.angle_beta   90.00
_cell.angle_gamma   90.00
#
_symmetry.space_group_name_H-M   'P 1'
#
loop_
_entity.id
_entity.type
_entity.pdbx_description
1 polymer ?
#
loop_
_entity_poly.entity_id
_entity_poly.type
_entity_poly.pdbx_seq_one_letter_code
_entity_poly.pdbx_strand_id
1 'polypeptide(L)'
;MIKMLLPEGWGFFTRNPRETRTFFLVNDSGKLIQDSRIRNGTIKNVFGLKRDGRLVNLIYMNLLAKRKITWYKYSDSLSVVNYRSKRFRSNQIFIDSVPGIKLNGQIIVVRKTLIPWAFRDYEGKIGQEIKFTKIDVEYKSTVAKKHNIH
;
A
#
# COMPACT_ATOMS: atom_id res chain seq x y z
N MET A 1 22.88 25.84 -43.21
CA MET A 1 21.72 25.60 -42.31
C MET A 1 22.04 24.37 -41.46
N ILE A 2 22.59 24.58 -40.26
CA ILE A 2 22.97 23.49 -39.34
C ILE A 2 21.78 23.27 -38.41
N LYS A 3 21.04 22.17 -38.60
CA LYS A 3 20.07 21.70 -37.61
C LYS A 3 20.85 21.03 -36.49
N MET A 4 21.08 21.77 -35.41
CA MET A 4 21.58 21.22 -34.16
C MET A 4 20.49 20.27 -33.63
N LEU A 5 20.65 18.97 -33.88
CA LEU A 5 19.92 17.91 -33.20
C LEU A 5 20.36 17.95 -31.72
N LEU A 6 19.64 18.72 -30.92
CA LEU A 6 19.71 18.54 -29.47
C LEU A 6 19.23 17.12 -29.17
N PRO A 7 20.00 16.29 -28.44
CA PRO A 7 19.43 15.09 -27.88
C PRO A 7 18.47 15.52 -26.75
N GLU A 8 17.18 15.43 -27.00
CA GLU A 8 16.08 15.47 -26.01
C GLU A 8 16.19 14.27 -25.04
N GLY A 9 17.35 14.10 -24.39
CA GLY A 9 17.75 12.86 -23.75
C GLY A 9 18.62 13.02 -22.51
N TRP A 10 18.63 14.20 -21.87
CA TRP A 10 19.39 14.47 -20.65
C TRP A 10 18.49 14.85 -19.47
N GLY A 11 17.34 14.17 -19.34
CA GLY A 11 16.37 14.37 -18.26
C GLY A 11 15.99 13.10 -17.49
N PHE A 12 16.75 12.00 -17.60
CA PHE A 12 16.36 10.70 -17.04
C PHE A 12 17.06 10.33 -15.71
N PHE A 13 17.41 11.31 -14.87
CA PHE A 13 18.02 11.06 -13.56
C PHE A 13 17.19 11.59 -12.40
N THR A 14 15.92 11.22 -12.25
CA THR A 14 15.16 11.58 -11.02
C THR A 14 14.25 10.49 -10.47
N ARG A 15 14.39 9.22 -10.88
CA ARG A 15 13.69 8.14 -10.18
C ARG A 15 14.46 6.84 -10.21
N ASN A 16 14.73 6.28 -9.02
CA ASN A 16 15.38 4.99 -8.89
C ASN A 16 14.51 3.92 -9.57
N PRO A 17 15.01 3.22 -10.61
CA PRO A 17 14.22 2.24 -11.35
C PRO A 17 13.85 0.99 -10.52
N ARG A 18 14.43 0.85 -9.32
CA ARG A 18 14.09 -0.17 -8.31
C ARG A 18 13.14 0.36 -7.24
N GLU A 19 12.34 1.38 -7.54
CA GLU A 19 11.37 1.92 -6.57
C GLU A 19 10.44 0.82 -6.04
N THR A 20 10.36 0.73 -4.71
CA THR A 20 9.47 -0.23 -4.04
C THR A 20 8.04 0.29 -4.13
N ARG A 21 7.20 -0.43 -4.87
CA ARG A 21 5.76 -0.14 -4.90
C ARG A 21 5.07 -0.81 -3.72
N THR A 22 4.24 -0.05 -3.02
CA THR A 22 3.42 -0.54 -1.91
C THR A 22 1.97 -0.63 -2.34
N PHE A 23 1.32 -1.76 -2.09
CA PHE A 23 -0.08 -2.03 -2.40
C PHE A 23 -0.82 -2.39 -1.12
N PHE A 24 -1.97 -1.75 -0.90
CA PHE A 24 -2.88 -2.08 0.20
C PHE A 24 -4.03 -2.89 -0.35
N LEU A 25 -4.06 -4.17 0.01
CA LEU A 25 -5.08 -5.11 -0.41
C LEU A 25 -6.08 -5.33 0.72
N VAL A 26 -7.36 -5.27 0.38
CA VAL A 26 -8.48 -5.53 1.28
C VAL A 26 -9.27 -6.71 0.75
N ASN A 27 -9.89 -7.45 1.64
CA ASN A 27 -10.84 -8.49 1.25
C ASN A 27 -12.14 -7.83 0.80
N ASP A 28 -12.52 -8.10 -0.45
CA ASP A 28 -13.82 -7.80 -1.02
C ASP A 28 -14.43 -9.10 -1.54
N SER A 29 -15.54 -9.54 -0.92
CA SER A 29 -16.28 -10.74 -1.33
C SER A 29 -15.42 -12.01 -1.49
N GLY A 30 -14.40 -12.18 -0.63
CA GLY A 30 -13.51 -13.34 -0.64
C GLY A 30 -12.29 -13.20 -1.56
N LYS A 31 -12.16 -12.09 -2.29
CA LYS A 31 -11.00 -11.79 -3.14
C LYS A 31 -10.19 -10.64 -2.55
N LEU A 32 -8.87 -10.74 -2.65
CA LEU A 32 -7.99 -9.63 -2.32
C LEU A 32 -7.93 -8.65 -3.48
N ILE A 33 -8.43 -7.44 -3.26
CA ILE A 33 -8.40 -6.36 -4.23
C ILE A 33 -7.67 -5.16 -3.64
N GLN A 34 -7.08 -4.32 -4.49
CA GLN A 34 -6.56 -3.04 -4.02
C GLN A 34 -7.71 -2.16 -3.54
N ASP A 35 -7.53 -1.47 -2.41
CA ASP A 35 -8.56 -0.56 -1.90
C ASP A 35 -8.90 0.51 -2.97
N SER A 36 -10.14 0.49 -3.43
CA SER A 36 -10.62 1.36 -4.51
C SER A 36 -10.53 2.86 -4.19
N ARG A 37 -10.46 3.23 -2.90
CA ARG A 37 -10.37 4.62 -2.42
C ARG A 37 -8.98 5.23 -2.62
N ILE A 38 -7.93 4.42 -2.74
CA ILE A 38 -6.56 4.89 -2.99
C ILE A 38 -6.14 4.75 -4.46
N ARG A 39 -6.98 4.11 -5.30
CA ARG A 39 -6.72 3.97 -6.72
C ARG A 39 -7.03 5.31 -7.41
N ASN A 40 -5.99 5.91 -7.99
CA ASN A 40 -6.12 7.09 -8.85
C ASN A 40 -6.76 6.63 -10.17
N GLY A 41 -8.06 6.91 -10.35
CA GLY A 41 -8.79 6.58 -11.59
C GLY A 41 -10.01 5.66 -11.44
N THR A 42 -10.46 5.34 -10.23
CA THR A 42 -11.75 4.66 -10.03
C THR A 42 -12.89 5.67 -10.06
N ILE A 43 -14.00 5.38 -10.76
CA ILE A 43 -15.20 6.25 -10.85
C ILE A 43 -15.74 6.65 -9.46
N LYS A 44 -15.56 5.79 -8.44
CA LYS A 44 -15.91 6.08 -7.04
C LYS A 44 -15.11 7.24 -6.43
N ASN A 45 -13.88 7.46 -6.89
CA ASN A 45 -13.10 8.67 -6.69
C ASN A 45 -13.37 9.57 -7.90
N VAL A 46 -14.45 10.35 -7.87
CA VAL A 46 -14.83 11.29 -8.94
C VAL A 46 -13.68 12.26 -9.22
N PHE A 47 -12.74 11.87 -10.09
CA PHE A 47 -11.55 12.62 -10.50
C PHE A 47 -10.83 13.41 -9.40
N GLY A 48 -10.76 12.87 -8.18
CA GLY A 48 -10.07 13.52 -7.05
C GLY A 48 -10.89 14.54 -6.23
N LEU A 49 -12.20 14.69 -6.49
CA LEU A 49 -13.08 15.58 -5.71
C LEU A 49 -13.38 15.05 -4.29
N LYS A 50 -13.40 13.74 -4.10
CA LYS A 50 -13.60 13.14 -2.77
C LYS A 50 -12.30 13.15 -1.97
N ARG A 51 -12.33 13.83 -0.81
CA ARG A 51 -11.19 13.93 0.11
C ARG A 51 -10.89 12.62 0.86
N ASP A 52 -11.85 11.69 0.86
CA ASP A 52 -11.76 10.40 1.55
C ASP A 52 -10.53 9.58 1.12
N GLY A 53 -10.20 9.57 -0.17
CA GLY A 53 -9.04 8.84 -0.67
C GLY A 53 -7.71 9.35 -0.09
N ARG A 54 -7.59 10.67 0.11
CA ARG A 54 -6.41 11.28 0.74
C ARG A 54 -6.32 10.93 2.21
N LEU A 55 -7.46 10.95 2.91
CA LEU A 55 -7.54 10.56 4.33
C LEU A 55 -7.19 9.08 4.52
N VAL A 56 -7.75 8.18 3.70
CA VAL A 56 -7.43 6.75 3.73
C VAL A 56 -5.95 6.51 3.45
N ASN A 57 -5.39 7.18 2.45
CA ASN A 57 -3.96 7.09 2.16
C ASN A 57 -3.09 7.56 3.34
N LEU A 58 -3.46 8.67 3.99
CA LEU A 58 -2.76 9.15 5.18
C LEU A 58 -2.81 8.13 6.32
N ILE A 59 -3.98 7.54 6.58
CA ILE A 59 -4.13 6.49 7.61
C ILE A 59 -3.22 5.30 7.27
N TYR A 60 -3.21 4.85 6.02
CA TYR A 60 -2.35 3.75 5.58
C TYR A 60 -0.85 4.04 5.73
N MET A 61 -0.41 5.25 5.40
CA MET A 61 0.98 5.65 5.61
C MET A 61 1.33 5.71 7.10
N ASN A 62 0.41 6.19 7.94
CA ASN A 62 0.57 6.19 9.40
C ASN A 62 0.61 4.77 9.99
N LEU A 63 -0.17 3.82 9.45
CA LEU A 63 -0.08 2.41 9.81
C LEU A 63 1.35 1.89 9.54
N LEU A 64 1.89 2.18 8.36
CA LEU A 64 3.23 1.73 7.94
C LEU A 64 4.39 2.41 8.66
N ALA A 65 4.19 3.62 9.19
CA ALA A 65 5.20 4.32 9.97
C ALA A 65 5.42 3.70 11.37
N LYS A 66 4.54 2.80 11.83
CA LYS A 66 4.70 2.15 13.13
C LYS A 66 5.93 1.24 13.14
N ARG A 67 6.82 1.45 14.11
CA ARG A 67 8.16 0.81 14.21
C ARG A 67 8.16 -0.72 14.34
N LYS A 68 7.02 -1.38 14.58
CA LYS A 68 6.93 -2.81 14.93
C LYS A 68 6.16 -3.65 13.90
N ILE A 69 6.28 -3.36 12.61
CA ILE A 69 5.64 -4.18 11.57
C ILE A 69 6.56 -5.33 11.16
N THR A 70 6.11 -6.55 11.39
CA THR A 70 6.78 -7.75 10.85
C THR A 70 6.47 -7.90 9.37
N TRP A 71 7.52 -8.01 8.55
CA TRP A 71 7.43 -8.27 7.11
C TRP A 71 7.90 -9.68 6.79
N TYR A 72 7.14 -10.37 5.95
CA TYR A 72 7.46 -11.69 5.44
C TYR A 72 7.97 -11.57 4.01
N LYS A 73 9.10 -12.20 3.70
CA LYS A 73 9.58 -12.33 2.32
C LYS A 73 8.80 -13.43 1.61
N TYR A 74 8.47 -13.22 0.35
CA TYR A 74 7.80 -14.20 -0.49
C TYR A 74 8.71 -14.54 -1.67
N SER A 75 9.14 -15.80 -1.75
CA SER A 75 10.09 -16.30 -2.75
C SER A 75 9.41 -16.85 -4.01
N ASP A 76 8.14 -17.25 -3.95
CA ASP A 76 7.47 -17.93 -5.05
C ASP A 76 6.66 -17.01 -5.97
N SER A 77 6.54 -17.44 -7.21
CA SER A 77 5.89 -16.75 -8.32
C SER A 77 4.39 -16.53 -8.06
N LEU A 78 3.98 -15.32 -7.65
CA LEU A 78 2.64 -14.71 -7.81
C LEU A 78 1.38 -15.50 -7.37
N SER A 79 1.51 -16.72 -6.88
CA SER A 79 0.42 -17.57 -6.41
C SER A 79 0.03 -17.10 -5.02
N VAL A 80 -0.78 -16.04 -5.00
CA VAL A 80 -1.67 -15.58 -3.91
C VAL A 80 -1.10 -15.89 -2.53
N VAL A 81 -0.55 -14.86 -1.87
CA VAL A 81 -0.37 -14.89 -0.41
C VAL A 81 -1.64 -15.47 0.19
N ASN A 82 -1.58 -16.71 0.70
CA ASN A 82 -2.73 -17.32 1.36
C ASN A 82 -2.91 -16.56 2.66
N TYR A 83 -3.64 -15.46 2.57
CA TYR A 83 -3.77 -14.50 3.65
C TYR A 83 -4.53 -15.08 4.84
N ARG A 84 -5.30 -16.14 4.60
CA ARG A 84 -5.98 -16.94 5.63
C ARG A 84 -5.03 -17.92 6.32
N SER A 85 -3.84 -18.16 5.79
CA SER A 85 -2.85 -19.04 6.42
C SER A 85 -2.45 -18.50 7.80
N LYS A 86 -2.62 -19.32 8.84
CA LYS A 86 -2.20 -19.01 10.22
C LYS A 86 -0.67 -18.97 10.38
N ARG A 87 0.09 -19.40 9.36
CA ARG A 87 1.57 -19.37 9.35
C ARG A 87 2.15 -17.97 9.54
N PHE A 88 1.45 -16.95 9.05
CA PHE A 88 1.89 -15.56 9.11
C PHE A 88 1.04 -14.80 10.12
N ARG A 89 1.69 -14.27 11.15
CA ARG A 89 1.05 -13.48 12.21
C ARG A 89 0.61 -12.13 11.65
N SER A 90 -0.53 -11.65 12.14
CA SER A 90 -0.98 -10.30 11.83
C SER A 90 -0.42 -9.31 12.85
N ASN A 91 -0.09 -8.11 12.38
CA ASN A 91 0.27 -7.00 13.23
C ASN A 91 -1.03 -6.34 13.68
N GLN A 92 -1.36 -6.44 14.96
CA GLN A 92 -2.50 -5.73 15.52
C GLN A 92 -2.17 -4.26 15.66
N ILE A 93 -2.97 -3.40 15.05
CA ILE A 93 -2.75 -1.97 15.06
C ILE A 93 -4.03 -1.23 15.44
N PHE A 94 -3.94 -0.50 16.54
CA PHE A 94 -4.99 0.42 16.98
C PHE A 94 -4.89 1.77 16.26
N ILE A 95 -6.00 2.23 15.70
CA ILE A 95 -6.14 3.54 15.08
C ILE A 95 -7.26 4.34 15.75
N ASP A 96 -7.16 5.66 15.65
CA ASP A 96 -8.24 6.55 16.05
C ASP A 96 -9.35 6.51 15.00
N SER A 97 -10.60 6.65 15.45
CA SER A 97 -11.73 6.74 14.54
C SER A 97 -11.69 8.07 13.78
N VAL A 98 -11.90 8.02 12.48
CA VAL A 98 -12.02 9.21 11.62
C VAL A 98 -13.46 9.27 11.12
N PRO A 99 -14.21 10.36 11.37
CA PRO A 99 -15.59 10.48 10.91
C PRO A 99 -15.72 10.21 9.41
N GLY A 100 -16.69 9.39 9.03
CA GLY A 100 -16.94 9.02 7.62
C GLY A 100 -15.96 8.01 7.01
N ILE A 101 -14.90 7.60 7.72
CA ILE A 101 -13.91 6.65 7.21
C ILE A 101 -13.91 5.37 8.04
N LYS A 102 -14.36 4.27 7.43
CA LYS A 102 -14.23 2.92 7.98
C LYS A 102 -13.24 2.09 7.15
N LEU A 103 -12.19 1.59 7.79
CA LEU A 103 -11.25 0.65 7.20
C LEU A 103 -11.73 -0.77 7.42
N ASN A 104 -11.32 -1.66 6.54
CA ASN A 104 -11.58 -3.09 6.70
C ASN A 104 -10.72 -3.60 7.86
N GLY A 105 -11.29 -4.49 8.69
CA GLY A 105 -10.62 -5.00 9.89
C GLY A 105 -9.32 -5.77 9.61
N GLN A 106 -9.13 -6.28 8.39
CA GLN A 106 -7.86 -6.86 7.97
C GLN A 106 -7.40 -6.27 6.63
N ILE A 107 -6.12 -5.90 6.59
CA ILE A 107 -5.44 -5.30 5.45
C ILE A 107 -4.14 -6.07 5.21
N ILE A 108 -3.87 -6.36 3.94
CA ILE A 108 -2.60 -6.96 3.54
C ILE A 108 -1.80 -5.91 2.80
N VAL A 109 -0.60 -5.64 3.28
CA VAL A 109 0.29 -4.71 2.60
C VAL A 109 1.35 -5.50 1.86
N VAL A 110 1.47 -5.26 0.57
CA VAL A 110 2.47 -5.90 -0.29
C VAL A 110 3.46 -4.83 -0.76
N ARG A 111 4.74 -5.08 -0.56
CA ARG A 111 5.85 -4.29 -1.10
C ARG A 111 6.55 -5.09 -2.18
N LYS A 112 6.62 -4.53 -3.39
CA LYS A 112 7.30 -5.15 -4.53
C LYS A 112 8.35 -4.18 -5.05
N THR A 113 9.60 -4.63 -5.04
CA THR A 113 10.68 -3.94 -5.76
C THR A 113 10.50 -4.18 -7.25
N LEU A 114 10.42 -3.10 -8.04
CA LEU A 114 10.32 -3.23 -9.48
C LEU A 114 11.64 -3.71 -10.08
N ILE A 115 11.52 -4.60 -11.06
CA ILE A 115 12.60 -4.86 -12.00
C ILE A 115 12.70 -3.61 -12.89
N PRO A 116 13.89 -3.01 -13.06
CA PRO A 116 14.05 -1.90 -13.99
C PRO A 116 13.51 -2.27 -15.38
N TRP A 117 12.90 -1.31 -16.06
CA TRP A 117 12.33 -1.52 -17.40
C TRP A 117 13.34 -2.11 -18.40
N ALA A 118 14.62 -1.74 -18.27
CA ALA A 118 15.73 -2.23 -19.09
C ALA A 118 15.97 -3.75 -18.95
N PHE A 119 15.44 -4.37 -17.90
CA PHE A 119 15.55 -5.82 -17.65
C PHE A 119 14.20 -6.53 -17.72
N ARG A 120 13.17 -5.91 -18.33
CA ARG A 120 11.83 -6.49 -18.41
C ARG A 120 11.80 -7.80 -19.21
N ASP A 121 12.65 -7.91 -20.23
CA ASP A 121 12.67 -9.04 -21.17
C ASP A 121 13.73 -10.11 -20.79
N TYR A 122 14.49 -9.89 -19.71
CA TYR A 122 15.39 -10.91 -19.19
C TYR A 122 14.57 -11.95 -18.40
N GLU A 123 14.60 -13.20 -18.86
CA GLU A 123 13.79 -14.30 -18.31
C GLU A 123 14.11 -14.68 -16.86
N GLY A 124 15.18 -14.13 -16.29
CA GLY A 124 15.42 -14.15 -14.86
C GLY A 124 14.74 -12.96 -14.17
N LYS A 125 13.72 -13.20 -13.35
CA LYS A 125 13.18 -12.23 -12.37
C LYS A 125 14.19 -11.93 -11.23
N ILE A 126 15.47 -11.87 -11.57
CA ILE A 126 16.61 -11.69 -10.68
C ILE A 126 16.48 -10.30 -10.06
N GLY A 127 16.26 -10.27 -8.74
CA GLY A 127 16.15 -9.04 -7.96
C GLY A 127 14.73 -8.57 -7.63
N GLN A 128 13.67 -9.27 -8.06
CA GLN A 128 12.31 -8.94 -7.64
C GLN A 128 12.03 -9.42 -6.21
N GLU A 129 12.31 -8.58 -5.22
CA GLU A 129 11.93 -8.86 -3.83
C GLU A 129 10.45 -8.51 -3.61
N ILE A 130 9.66 -9.50 -3.19
CA ILE A 130 8.30 -9.29 -2.71
C ILE A 130 8.29 -9.50 -1.20
N LYS A 131 7.80 -8.50 -0.48
CA LYS A 131 7.51 -8.58 0.95
C LYS A 131 6.04 -8.34 1.17
N PHE A 132 5.46 -8.99 2.16
CA PHE A 132 4.12 -8.68 2.59
C PHE A 132 4.00 -8.66 4.11
N THR A 133 2.95 -8.03 4.59
CA THR A 133 2.57 -8.04 5.99
C THR A 133 1.05 -8.06 6.11
N LYS A 134 0.56 -8.66 7.19
CA LYS A 134 -0.85 -8.63 7.56
C LYS A 134 -1.03 -7.64 8.69
N ILE A 135 -2.07 -6.83 8.59
CA ILE A 135 -2.42 -5.82 9.57
C ILE A 135 -3.88 -6.04 9.93
N ASP A 136 -4.14 -6.31 11.20
CA ASP A 136 -5.49 -6.31 11.74
C ASP A 136 -5.70 -4.93 12.38
N VAL A 137 -6.69 -4.21 11.87
CA VAL A 137 -7.00 -2.83 12.26
C VAL A 137 -8.14 -2.85 13.26
N GLU A 138 -7.88 -2.29 14.43
CA GLU A 138 -8.86 -2.08 15.48
C GLU A 138 -8.98 -0.59 15.80
N TYR A 139 -10.19 -0.15 16.12
CA TYR A 139 -10.44 1.23 16.51
C TYR A 139 -10.26 1.37 18.01
N LYS A 140 -9.51 2.38 18.45
CA LYS A 140 -9.43 2.70 19.89
C LYS A 140 -10.82 3.06 20.39
N SER A 141 -11.28 2.35 21.42
CA SER A 141 -12.53 2.69 22.09
C SER A 141 -12.41 4.09 22.70
N THR A 142 -13.27 5.00 22.27
CA THR A 142 -13.34 6.35 22.84
C THR A 142 -14.10 6.25 24.16
N VAL A 143 -13.40 5.91 25.25
CA VAL A 143 -13.96 6.13 26.58
C VAL A 143 -13.98 7.63 26.79
N ALA A 144 -15.14 8.24 26.54
CA ALA A 144 -15.39 9.63 26.90
C ALA A 144 -15.17 9.75 28.42
N LYS A 145 -14.05 10.34 28.84
CA LYS A 145 -13.90 10.86 30.19
C LYS A 145 -14.95 11.96 30.35
N LYS A 146 -16.14 11.60 30.85
CA LYS A 146 -17.00 12.55 31.55
C LYS A 146 -16.23 12.99 32.80
N HIS A 147 -15.51 14.11 32.70
CA HIS A 147 -15.13 14.87 33.88
C HIS A 147 -16.42 15.45 34.44
N ASN A 148 -17.00 14.78 35.43
CA ASN A 148 -17.98 15.40 36.32
C ASN A 148 -17.22 16.45 37.12
N ILE A 149 -17.55 17.71 36.84
CA ILE A 149 -17.16 18.84 37.66
C ILE A 149 -18.21 18.88 38.78
N HIS A 150 -17.79 18.58 39.99
CA HIS A 150 -18.49 18.90 41.23
C HIS A 150 -17.54 19.72 42.09
#